data_AF-A0A923AWS3-F1
#
_entry.id   AF-A0A923AWS3-F1
#
_cell.length_a   1.000
_cell.length_b   1.000
_cell.length_c   1.000
_cell.angle_alpha   90.00
_cell.angle_beta   90.00
_cell.angle_gamma   90.00
#
_symmetry.space_group_name_H-M   'P 1'
#
loop_
_entity.id
_entity.type
_entity.pdbx_description
1 polymer ?
#
loop_
_entity_poly.entity_id
_entity_poly.type
_entity_poly.pdbx_seq_one_letter_code
_entity_poly.pdbx_strand_id
1 'polypeptide(L)' 'MSTVLACRLQGFHTLLEMALRDERSRPSPDDRTVARIKKKKLAIKDRLAVFDAHPTSSASR' A
#
# COMPACT_ATOMS: atom_id res chain seq x y z
N MET A 1 -5.55 19.06 4.71
CA MET A 1 -6.17 17.87 5.36
C MET A 1 -5.70 16.59 4.66
N SER A 2 -4.41 16.27 4.75
CA SER A 2 -3.78 15.21 3.91
C SER A 2 -3.04 14.14 4.74
N THR A 3 -2.77 14.44 6.02
CA THR A 3 -1.99 13.58 6.93
C THR A 3 -2.78 12.34 7.38
N VAL A 4 -4.09 12.48 7.61
CA VAL A 4 -4.96 11.37 8.04
C VAL A 4 -5.06 10.29 6.96
N LEU A 5 -5.07 10.69 5.68
CA LEU A 5 -5.11 9.76 4.56
C LEU A 5 -3.79 8.97 4.45
N ALA A 6 -2.66 9.67 4.62
CA ALA A 6 -1.33 9.05 4.65
C ALA A 6 -1.17 8.07 5.82
N CYS A 7 -1.60 8.45 7.03
CA CYS A 7 -1.57 7.55 8.20
C CYS A 7 -2.45 6.31 7.99
N ARG A 8 -3.64 6.47 7.40
CA ARG A 8 -4.51 5.33 7.07
C ARG A 8 -3.84 4.38 6.07
N LEU A 9 -3.27 4.92 4.99
CA LEU A 9 -2.57 4.10 4.01
C LEU A 9 -1.33 3.41 4.58
N GLN A 10 -0.62 4.08 5.49
CA GLN A 10 0.52 3.50 6.20
C GLN A 10 0.08 2.35 7.12
N GLY A 11 -1.04 2.51 7.84
CA GLY A 11 -1.63 1.42 8.64
C GLY A 11 -2.03 0.21 7.78
N PHE A 12 -2.67 0.44 6.63
CA PHE A 12 -2.96 -0.64 5.67
C PHE A 12 -1.68 -1.28 5.13
N HIS A 13 -0.63 -0.50 4.89
CA HIS A 13 0.66 -1.00 4.47
C HIS A 13 1.27 -1.95 5.50
N THR A 14 1.32 -1.54 6.77
CA THR A 14 1.85 -2.35 7.86
C THR A 14 1.10 -3.66 8.02
N LEU A 15 -0.24 -3.64 7.91
CA LEU A 15 -1.06 -4.86 7.96
C LEU A 15 -0.75 -5.82 6.81
N LEU A 16 -0.57 -5.29 5.58
CA LEU A 16 -0.19 -6.10 4.42
C LEU A 16 1.23 -6.66 4.55
N GLU A 17 2.16 -5.93 5.16
CA GLU A 17 3.52 -6.40 5.42
C GLU A 17 3.57 -7.48 6.50
N MET A 18 2.78 -7.34 7.57
CA MET A 18 2.64 -8.36 8.61
C MET A 18 2.06 -9.65 8.02
N ALA A 19 0.99 -9.54 7.23
CA ALA A 19 0.39 -10.70 6.55
C ALA A 19 1.37 -11.38 5.57
N LEU A 20 2.21 -10.61 4.86
CA LEU A 20 3.26 -11.18 4.00
C LEU A 20 4.37 -11.88 4.79
N ARG A 21 4.77 -11.32 5.94
CA ARG A 21 5.79 -11.93 6.80
C ARG A 21 5.28 -13.23 7.42
N ASP A 22 4.03 -13.25 7.87
CA ASP A 22 3.38 -14.45 8.42
C ASP A 22 3.30 -15.56 7.36
N GLU A 23 2.79 -15.22 6.17
CA GLU A 23 2.68 -16.17 5.05
C GLU A 23 4.06 -16.65 4.56
N ARG A 24 5.08 -15.78 4.55
CA ARG A 24 6.45 -16.16 4.15
C ARG A 24 7.21 -16.93 5.24
N SER A 25 6.77 -16.83 6.49
CA SER A 25 7.31 -17.63 7.58
C SER A 25 6.74 -19.05 7.60
N ARG A 26 5.67 -19.33 6.82
CA ARG A 26 5.17 -20.69 6.64
C ARG A 26 6.13 -21.50 5.76
N PRO A 27 6.34 -22.79 6.08
CA PRO A 27 7.23 -23.67 5.31
C PRO A 27 6.74 -23.98 3.89
N SER A 28 5.51 -23.60 3.53
CA SER A 28 4.95 -23.73 2.18
C SER A 28 4.14 -22.47 1.85
N PRO A 29 4.82 -21.36 1.50
CA PRO A 29 4.14 -20.11 1.18
C PRO A 29 3.33 -20.30 -0.10
N ASP A 30 2.03 -20.01 -0.03
CA ASP A 30 1.15 -20.07 -1.18
C ASP A 30 1.47 -18.89 -2.12
N ASP A 31 2.25 -19.15 -3.18
CA ASP A 31 2.81 -18.11 -4.04
C ASP A 31 1.70 -17.27 -4.72
N ARG A 32 0.53 -17.87 -4.96
CA ARG A 32 -0.69 -17.17 -5.42
C ARG A 32 -1.18 -16.16 -4.39
N THR A 33 -1.18 -16.54 -3.10
CA THR A 33 -1.57 -15.65 -2.01
C THR A 33 -0.56 -14.53 -1.83
N VAL A 34 0.74 -14.82 -1.90
CA VAL A 34 1.82 -13.81 -1.88
C VAL A 34 1.70 -12.85 -3.07
N ALA A 35 1.47 -13.35 -4.28
CA ALA A 35 1.27 -12.54 -5.48
C ALA A 35 0.02 -11.65 -5.36
N ARG A 36 -1.07 -12.18 -4.80
CA ARG A 36 -2.30 -11.41 -4.56
C ARG A 36 -2.09 -10.29 -3.53
N ILE A 37 -1.32 -10.56 -2.46
CA ILE A 37 -0.98 -9.55 -1.45
C ILE A 37 -0.05 -8.48 -2.05
N LYS A 38 0.96 -8.87 -2.83
CA LYS A 38 1.84 -7.94 -3.57
C LYS A 38 1.06 -7.07 -4.54
N LYS A 39 0.08 -7.61 -5.28
CA LYS A 39 -0.77 -6.84 -6.20
C LYS A 39 -1.59 -5.77 -5.46
N LYS A 40 -2.14 -6.10 -4.28
CA LYS A 40 -2.82 -5.13 -3.41
C LYS A 40 -1.84 -4.05 -2.91
N LYS A 41 -0.63 -4.44 -2.50
CA LYS A 41 0.43 -3.50 -2.09
C LYS A 41 0.82 -2.55 -3.23
N LEU A 42 0.92 -3.06 -4.45
CA LEU A 42 1.24 -2.26 -5.64
C LEU A 42 0.14 -1.25 -5.96
N ALA A 43 -1.14 -1.65 -5.89
CA ALA A 43 -2.27 -0.73 -6.13
C ALA A 43 -2.34 0.40 -5.09
N ILE A 44 -1.97 0.14 -3.82
CA ILE A 44 -1.90 1.17 -2.79
C ILE A 44 -0.73 2.13 -3.06
N LYS A 45 0.44 1.59 -3.46
CA LYS A 45 1.58 2.40 -3.88
C LYS A 45 1.26 3.27 -5.09
N ASP A 46 0.56 2.73 -6.07
CA ASP A 46 0.13 3.46 -7.27
C ASP A 46 -0.82 4.60 -6.90
N ARG A 47 -1.81 4.34 -6.04
CA ARG A 47 -2.67 5.39 -5.49
C ARG A 47 -1.86 6.45 -4.73
N LEU A 48 -0.91 6.06 -3.88
CA LEU A 48 -0.02 7.01 -3.21
C LEU A 48 0.78 7.84 -4.20
N ALA A 49 1.33 7.23 -5.24
CA ALA A 49 2.06 7.92 -6.28
C ALA A 49 1.17 8.90 -7.05
N VAL A 50 -0.10 8.57 -7.29
CA VAL A 50 -1.08 9.51 -7.87
C VAL A 50 -1.40 10.66 -6.91
N PHE A 51 -1.53 10.40 -5.61
CA PHE A 51 -1.74 11.43 -4.59
C PHE A 51 -0.50 12.32 -4.38
N ASP A 52 0.71 11.76 -4.55
CA ASP A 52 2.00 12.45 -4.39
C ASP A 52 2.39 13.24 -5.65
N ALA A 53 2.11 12.67 -6.84
CA ALA A 53 2.30 13.33 -8.14
C ALA A 53 1.22 14.37 -8.45
N HIS A 54 0.10 14.35 -7.72
CA HIS A 54 -0.84 15.47 -7.64
C HIS A 54 -0.72 16.17 -6.27
N PRO A 55 0.40 16.86 -5.97
CA PRO A 55 0.39 17.85 -4.92
C PRO A 55 -0.35 19.05 -5.50
N THR A 56 -1.68 19.01 -5.49
CA THR A 56 -2.53 20.17 -5.77
C THR A 56 -2.03 21.03 -6.94
N SER A 57 -2.23 20.58 -8.18
CA SER A 57 -2.35 21.53 -9.31
C SER A 57 -3.68 22.26 -9.19
N SER A 58 -3.79 23.01 -8.10
CA SER A 58 -4.94 23.82 -7.66
C SER A 58 -4.39 24.97 -6.83
N ALA A 59 -3.41 25.65 -7.41
CA ALA A 59 -3.09 27.05 -7.16
C ALA A 59 -2.54 27.57 -8.50
N SER A 60 -2.88 28.70 -9.06
CA SER A 60 -3.94 29.70 -8.88
C SER A 60 -3.58 30.77 -9.90
N ARG A 61 -4.55 31.17 -10.74
CA ARG A 61 -4.65 32.42 -11.52
C ARG A 61 -3.70 32.63 -12.70
#